data_AF-C1F6W0-F1
#
_entry.id   AF-C1F6W0-F1
#
_cell.length_a   1.000
_cell.length_b   1.000
_cell.length_c   1.000
_cell.angle_alpha   90.00
_cell.angle_beta   90.00
_cell.angle_gamma   90.00
#
_symmetry.space_group_name_H-M   'P 1'
#
loop_
_entity.id
_entity.type
_entity.pdbx_description
1 polymer ?
#
loop_
_entity_poly.entity_id
_entity_poly.type
_entity_poly.pdbx_seq_one_letter_code
_entity_poly.pdbx_strand_id
1 'polypeptide(L)'
;MPTRRFTRSLALVLALAASPLLLRAAQPSGGPAAATILHRAEAQARAQHKNILLEFGASWCINCKLYDRMLDDPTLSPILHRYFVFTTMDTGEMPSDHHHADTPGGVAYETSIGGKGAGWPYLVVLNPAGKPIVNSFRPDPKSKDGKANIGYPALPVEIDWFMTMLHRGAPAMSAADRAKVRTWLEAEAKTLTHS
;
A
#
# COMPACT_ATOMS: atom_id res chain seq x y z
N MET A 1 85.41 -7.78 -21.25
CA MET A 1 84.90 -8.02 -22.63
C MET A 1 84.26 -9.41 -22.64
N PRO A 2 83.10 -9.67 -23.28
CA PRO A 2 82.42 -8.88 -24.31
C PRO A 2 81.03 -8.33 -23.90
N THR A 3 80.64 -7.31 -24.62
CA THR A 3 79.34 -6.62 -24.64
C THR A 3 78.32 -7.42 -25.45
N ARG A 4 77.08 -7.51 -24.95
CA ARG A 4 75.90 -7.83 -25.78
C ARG A 4 74.81 -6.79 -25.52
N ARG A 5 74.70 -5.84 -26.46
CA ARG A 5 73.45 -5.15 -26.78
C ARG A 5 72.49 -6.19 -27.35
N PHE A 6 71.17 -6.07 -27.16
CA PHE A 6 70.19 -6.16 -28.25
C PHE A 6 68.77 -5.82 -27.74
N THR A 7 68.24 -4.72 -28.31
CA THR A 7 66.85 -4.46 -28.71
C THR A 7 65.73 -4.54 -27.68
N ARG A 8 65.26 -3.35 -27.27
CA ARG A 8 63.91 -3.12 -26.72
C ARG A 8 62.88 -3.26 -27.84
N SER A 9 62.02 -4.27 -27.76
CA SER A 9 60.78 -4.33 -28.56
C SER A 9 59.67 -3.65 -27.77
N LEU A 10 59.18 -2.53 -28.27
CA LEU A 10 58.02 -1.81 -27.75
C LEU A 10 56.76 -2.52 -28.26
N ALA A 11 56.14 -3.37 -27.44
CA ALA A 11 54.85 -3.97 -27.76
C ALA A 11 53.73 -3.01 -27.35
N LEU A 12 53.07 -2.42 -28.34
CA LEU A 12 51.85 -1.61 -28.16
C LEU A 12 50.66 -2.56 -27.92
N VAL A 13 50.23 -2.68 -26.68
CA VAL A 13 49.03 -3.46 -26.31
C VAL A 13 47.79 -2.58 -26.55
N LEU A 14 47.05 -2.85 -27.62
CA LEU A 14 45.70 -2.32 -27.82
C LEU A 14 44.77 -2.97 -26.78
N ALA A 15 44.35 -2.20 -25.77
CA ALA A 15 43.29 -2.60 -24.86
C ALA A 15 41.93 -2.43 -25.56
N LEU A 16 41.32 -3.52 -26.02
CA LEU A 16 39.90 -3.54 -26.36
C LEU A 16 39.09 -3.39 -25.06
N ALA A 17 38.59 -2.19 -24.79
CA ALA A 17 37.60 -1.97 -23.75
C ALA A 17 36.25 -2.54 -24.22
N ALA A 18 35.96 -3.79 -23.85
CA ALA A 18 34.63 -4.36 -23.99
C ALA A 18 33.71 -3.68 -22.96
N SER A 19 33.02 -2.61 -23.36
CA SER A 19 31.97 -2.00 -22.55
C SER A 19 30.81 -2.98 -22.39
N PRO A 20 30.45 -3.40 -21.16
CA PRO A 20 29.28 -4.22 -20.96
C PRO A 20 28.05 -3.37 -21.24
N LEU A 21 27.30 -3.71 -22.30
CA LEU A 21 25.93 -3.25 -22.49
C LEU A 21 25.11 -3.77 -21.31
N LEU A 22 24.95 -2.92 -20.29
CA LEU A 22 23.99 -3.16 -19.22
C LEU A 22 22.59 -3.12 -19.86
N LEU A 23 21.99 -4.29 -20.04
CA LEU A 23 20.56 -4.39 -20.34
C LEU A 23 19.81 -3.72 -19.20
N ARG A 24 19.30 -2.51 -19.44
CA ARG A 24 18.36 -1.86 -18.53
C ARG A 24 17.06 -2.64 -18.59
N ALA A 25 16.86 -3.55 -17.63
CA ALA A 25 15.57 -4.19 -17.45
C ALA A 25 14.51 -3.08 -17.33
N ALA A 26 13.53 -3.09 -18.24
CA ALA A 26 12.40 -2.17 -18.17
C ALA A 26 11.73 -2.39 -16.81
N GLN A 27 11.67 -1.35 -15.98
CA GLN A 27 10.88 -1.43 -14.76
C GLN A 27 9.41 -1.47 -15.16
N PRO A 28 8.59 -2.35 -14.56
CA PRO A 28 7.15 -2.31 -14.75
C PRO A 28 6.65 -0.90 -14.45
N SER A 29 5.80 -0.36 -15.32
CA SER A 29 5.24 0.98 -15.17
C SER A 29 4.48 1.18 -13.85
N GLY A 30 4.00 0.09 -13.22
CA GLY A 30 3.29 0.10 -11.92
C GLY A 30 4.16 -0.16 -10.69
N GLY A 31 5.48 0.05 -10.76
CA GLY A 31 6.36 -0.12 -9.61
C GLY A 31 6.58 -1.58 -9.18
N PRO A 32 6.85 -1.85 -7.89
CA PRO A 32 7.04 -3.22 -7.39
C PRO A 32 5.78 -4.08 -7.51
N ALA A 33 5.94 -5.36 -7.84
CA ALA A 33 4.81 -6.29 -7.87
C ALA A 33 4.15 -6.48 -6.48
N ALA A 34 2.87 -6.84 -6.47
CA ALA A 34 2.08 -7.07 -5.25
C ALA A 34 2.76 -8.02 -4.25
N ALA A 35 3.36 -9.12 -4.74
CA ALA A 35 4.10 -10.07 -3.91
C ALA A 35 5.29 -9.41 -3.18
N THR A 36 5.98 -8.49 -3.84
CA THR A 36 7.10 -7.73 -3.25
C THR A 36 6.60 -6.74 -2.20
N ILE A 37 5.49 -6.04 -2.47
CA ILE A 37 4.86 -5.12 -1.53
C ILE A 37 4.44 -5.88 -0.26
N LEU A 38 3.72 -6.99 -0.42
CA LEU A 38 3.27 -7.83 0.70
C LEU A 38 4.44 -8.37 1.51
N HIS A 39 5.46 -8.91 0.85
CA HIS A 39 6.63 -9.45 1.55
C HIS A 39 7.30 -8.40 2.45
N ARG A 40 7.41 -7.15 1.99
CA ARG A 40 7.95 -6.03 2.77
C ARG A 40 7.04 -5.66 3.94
N ALA A 41 5.75 -5.50 3.68
CA ALA A 41 4.76 -5.15 4.71
C ALA A 41 4.70 -6.22 5.82
N GLU A 42 4.72 -7.49 5.42
CA GLU A 42 4.78 -8.63 6.34
C GLU A 42 6.08 -8.69 7.15
N ALA A 43 7.24 -8.45 6.54
CA ALA A 43 8.50 -8.40 7.26
C ALA A 43 8.50 -7.29 8.32
N GLN A 44 8.01 -6.10 7.96
CA GLN A 44 7.85 -4.98 8.88
C GLN A 44 6.84 -5.29 10.00
N ALA A 45 5.70 -5.88 9.65
CA ALA A 45 4.65 -6.27 10.57
C ALA A 45 5.16 -7.26 11.62
N ARG A 46 5.93 -8.27 11.20
CA ARG A 46 6.59 -9.22 12.10
C ARG A 46 7.59 -8.54 13.02
N ALA A 47 8.45 -7.66 12.48
CA ALA A 47 9.46 -6.96 13.26
C ALA A 47 8.85 -5.99 14.29
N GLN A 48 7.70 -5.39 13.98
CA GLN A 48 7.04 -4.42 14.85
C GLN A 48 5.93 -5.03 15.72
N HIS A 49 5.65 -6.33 15.57
CA HIS A 49 4.51 -7.01 16.20
C HIS A 49 3.16 -6.31 15.93
N LYS A 50 2.95 -5.86 14.70
CA LYS A 50 1.74 -5.14 14.26
C LYS A 50 1.02 -5.90 13.15
N ASN A 51 -0.27 -5.65 13.01
CA ASN A 51 -1.02 -6.07 11.83
C ASN A 51 -0.82 -5.08 10.68
N ILE A 52 -1.12 -5.51 9.46
CA ILE A 52 -1.03 -4.68 8.26
C ILE A 52 -2.40 -4.12 7.97
N LEU A 53 -2.51 -2.83 7.67
CA LEU A 53 -3.71 -2.23 7.10
C LEU A 53 -3.39 -1.88 5.64
N LEU A 54 -3.90 -2.73 4.74
CA LEU A 54 -3.68 -2.67 3.31
C LEU A 54 -4.84 -1.92 2.65
N GLU A 55 -4.50 -0.93 1.84
CA GLU A 55 -5.42 -0.23 0.96
C GLU A 55 -5.26 -0.73 -0.49
N PHE A 56 -6.38 -0.89 -1.19
CA PHE A 56 -6.41 -0.92 -2.64
C PHE A 56 -7.02 0.38 -3.14
N GLY A 57 -6.39 0.98 -4.15
CA GLY A 57 -6.75 2.32 -4.60
C GLY A 57 -6.46 2.57 -6.08
N ALA A 58 -6.48 3.86 -6.41
CA ALA A 58 -6.06 4.41 -7.69
C ALA A 58 -5.69 5.90 -7.53
N SER A 59 -4.79 6.40 -8.37
CA SER A 59 -4.26 7.77 -8.37
C SER A 59 -5.31 8.87 -8.52
N TRP A 60 -6.43 8.57 -9.19
CA TRP A 60 -7.54 9.49 -9.42
C TRP A 60 -8.62 9.44 -8.33
N CYS A 61 -8.58 8.45 -7.44
CA CYS A 61 -9.58 8.20 -6.42
C CYS A 61 -9.58 9.27 -5.32
N ILE A 62 -10.61 10.12 -5.27
CA ILE A 62 -10.73 11.19 -4.28
C ILE A 62 -10.83 10.64 -2.85
N ASN A 63 -11.58 9.55 -2.65
CA ASN A 63 -11.72 8.92 -1.34
C ASN A 63 -10.41 8.29 -0.85
N CYS A 64 -9.56 7.82 -1.76
CA CYS A 64 -8.24 7.30 -1.44
C CYS A 64 -7.33 8.44 -0.95
N LYS A 65 -7.39 9.61 -1.62
CA LYS A 65 -6.68 10.82 -1.15
C LYS A 65 -7.18 11.33 0.20
N LEU A 66 -8.48 11.20 0.49
CA LEU A 66 -9.02 11.51 1.82
C LEU A 66 -8.46 10.55 2.87
N TYR A 67 -8.38 9.27 2.54
CA TYR A 67 -7.80 8.25 3.40
C TYR A 67 -6.29 8.50 3.65
N ASP A 68 -5.51 8.86 2.63
CA ASP A 68 -4.10 9.25 2.77
C ASP A 68 -3.95 10.44 3.72
N ARG A 69 -4.77 11.49 3.54
CA ARG A 69 -4.75 12.66 4.43
C ARG A 69 -5.09 12.30 5.89
N MET A 70 -5.99 11.34 6.11
CA MET A 70 -6.26 10.83 7.46
C MET A 70 -5.04 10.13 8.06
N LEU A 71 -4.29 9.36 7.26
CA LEU A 71 -3.07 8.69 7.73
C LEU A 71 -1.92 9.68 8.01
N ASP A 72 -1.90 10.81 7.30
CA ASP A 72 -0.91 11.88 7.45
C ASP A 72 -1.31 12.95 8.47
N ASP A 73 -2.55 12.95 8.97
CA ASP A 73 -3.03 13.92 9.94
C ASP A 73 -2.17 13.88 11.22
N PRO A 74 -1.64 15.00 11.71
CA PRO A 74 -0.70 15.02 12.84
C PRO A 74 -1.33 14.55 14.16
N THR A 75 -2.66 14.56 14.27
CA THR A 75 -3.41 14.07 15.44
C THR A 75 -3.60 12.56 15.37
N LEU A 76 -3.91 12.02 14.18
CA LEU A 76 -4.21 10.60 14.00
C LEU A 76 -3.01 9.74 13.66
N SER A 77 -2.10 10.22 12.83
CA SER A 77 -0.94 9.48 12.34
C SER A 77 -0.17 8.79 13.49
N PRO A 78 0.19 9.47 14.60
CA PRO A 78 0.91 8.84 15.71
C PRO A 78 0.11 7.75 16.43
N ILE A 79 -1.23 7.81 16.38
CA ILE A 79 -2.11 6.80 16.96
C ILE A 79 -2.16 5.60 16.01
N LEU A 80 -2.50 5.81 14.75
CA LEU A 80 -2.68 4.74 13.76
C LEU A 80 -1.39 3.97 13.50
N HIS A 81 -0.27 4.66 13.30
CA HIS A 81 1.05 4.05 13.08
C HIS A 81 1.60 3.31 14.31
N ARG A 82 1.03 3.53 15.51
CA ARG A 82 1.37 2.73 16.69
C ARG A 82 0.86 1.30 16.58
N TYR A 83 -0.25 1.09 15.86
CA TYR A 83 -0.95 -0.20 15.86
C TYR A 83 -0.88 -0.95 14.53
N PHE A 84 -0.62 -0.25 13.43
CA PHE A 84 -0.60 -0.86 12.09
C PHE A 84 0.69 -0.55 11.32
N VAL A 85 1.01 -1.46 10.40
CA VAL A 85 1.86 -1.19 9.23
C VAL A 85 0.92 -0.87 8.07
N PHE A 86 1.10 0.29 7.44
CA PHE A 86 0.30 0.69 6.28
C PHE A 86 1.02 0.30 4.98
N THR A 87 0.25 -0.15 4.00
CA THR A 87 0.73 -0.41 2.64
C THR A 87 -0.43 -0.27 1.66
N THR A 88 -0.13 -0.01 0.38
CA THR A 88 -1.15 0.24 -0.64
C THR A 88 -0.84 -0.51 -1.94
N MET A 89 -1.86 -0.74 -2.75
CA MET A 89 -1.76 -1.28 -4.11
C MET A 89 -2.73 -0.57 -5.04
N ASP A 90 -2.21 -0.02 -6.14
CA ASP A 90 -3.04 0.52 -7.20
C ASP A 90 -3.66 -0.63 -8.02
N THR A 91 -4.99 -0.61 -8.14
CA THR A 91 -5.79 -1.66 -8.81
C THR A 91 -6.94 -1.12 -9.66
N GLY A 92 -7.06 0.21 -9.71
CA GLY A 92 -8.08 0.92 -10.47
C GLY A 92 -7.52 1.99 -11.40
N GLU A 93 -6.26 1.91 -11.82
CA GLU A 93 -5.71 2.91 -12.73
C GLU A 93 -6.43 2.88 -14.09
N MET A 94 -6.59 4.06 -14.68
CA MET A 94 -7.26 4.17 -15.97
C MET A 94 -6.33 3.66 -17.07
N PRO A 95 -6.78 2.76 -17.97
CA PRO A 95 -5.94 2.29 -19.08
C PRO A 95 -5.46 3.40 -20.03
N SER A 96 -6.14 4.55 -20.03
CA SER A 96 -5.77 5.74 -20.81
C SER A 96 -4.77 6.65 -20.11
N ASP A 97 -4.46 6.43 -18.84
CA ASP A 97 -3.41 7.15 -18.13
C ASP A 97 -2.05 6.49 -18.44
N HIS A 98 -1.08 7.29 -18.85
CA HIS A 98 0.28 6.83 -19.17
C HIS A 98 1.29 7.14 -18.06
N HIS A 99 0.86 7.83 -17.00
CA HIS A 99 1.70 8.21 -15.86
C HIS A 99 1.54 7.26 -14.68
N HIS A 100 0.37 6.65 -14.53
CA HIS A 100 0.06 5.69 -13.47
C HIS A 100 -0.31 4.34 -14.07
N ALA A 101 -0.02 3.28 -13.34
CA ALA A 101 -0.34 1.93 -13.75
C ALA A 101 -0.61 1.07 -12.52
N ASP A 102 -1.52 0.11 -12.66
CA ASP A 102 -1.81 -0.84 -11.60
C ASP A 102 -0.53 -1.54 -11.12
N THR A 103 -0.49 -1.81 -9.82
CA THR A 103 0.50 -2.67 -9.20
C THR A 103 0.51 -4.03 -9.92
N PRO A 104 1.66 -4.51 -10.43
CA PRO A 104 1.71 -5.81 -11.09
C PRO A 104 1.21 -6.93 -10.16
N GLY A 105 0.13 -7.61 -10.56
CA GLY A 105 -0.54 -8.63 -9.76
C GLY A 105 -1.50 -8.11 -8.67
N GLY A 106 -1.66 -6.79 -8.54
CA GLY A 106 -2.52 -6.15 -7.53
C GLY A 106 -3.98 -6.53 -7.69
N VAL A 107 -4.56 -6.38 -8.89
CA VAL A 107 -5.97 -6.71 -9.17
C VAL A 107 -6.29 -8.19 -8.88
N ALA A 108 -5.36 -9.08 -9.24
CA ALA A 108 -5.49 -10.51 -8.94
C ALA A 108 -5.47 -10.78 -7.43
N TYR A 109 -4.58 -10.09 -6.71
CA TYR A 109 -4.49 -10.21 -5.26
C TYR A 109 -5.74 -9.63 -4.55
N GLU A 110 -6.19 -8.44 -4.93
CA GLU A 110 -7.43 -7.82 -4.44
C GLU A 110 -8.62 -8.78 -4.60
N THR A 111 -8.77 -9.36 -5.80
CA THR A 111 -9.81 -10.36 -6.07
C THR A 111 -9.68 -11.57 -5.15
N SER A 112 -8.48 -12.09 -4.93
CA SER A 112 -8.22 -13.28 -4.12
C SER A 112 -8.59 -13.11 -2.64
N ILE A 113 -8.56 -11.87 -2.13
CA ILE A 113 -8.91 -11.56 -0.73
C ILE A 113 -10.31 -10.95 -0.58
N GLY A 114 -11.11 -11.00 -1.64
CA GLY A 114 -12.53 -10.66 -1.62
C GLY A 114 -12.87 -9.21 -2.00
N GLY A 115 -11.94 -8.46 -2.58
CA GLY A 115 -12.12 -7.08 -3.03
C GLY A 115 -12.73 -6.92 -4.43
N LYS A 116 -13.02 -8.01 -5.15
CA LYS A 116 -13.60 -7.94 -6.49
C LYS A 116 -14.88 -7.09 -6.50
N GLY A 117 -14.86 -5.98 -7.22
CA GLY A 117 -16.00 -5.07 -7.34
C GLY A 117 -16.29 -4.25 -6.07
N ALA A 118 -15.35 -4.15 -5.13
CA ALA A 118 -15.52 -3.34 -3.92
C ALA A 118 -15.56 -1.84 -4.20
N GLY A 119 -14.94 -1.39 -5.30
CA GLY A 119 -14.60 0.01 -5.51
C GLY A 119 -13.48 0.45 -4.55
N TRP A 120 -13.06 1.72 -4.66
CA TRP A 120 -11.88 2.23 -3.96
C TRP A 120 -12.21 3.42 -3.04
N PRO A 121 -11.52 3.56 -1.88
CA PRO A 121 -10.54 2.60 -1.37
C PRO A 121 -11.21 1.33 -0.85
N TYR A 122 -10.55 0.18 -1.04
CA TYR A 122 -10.90 -1.08 -0.38
C TYR A 122 -9.85 -1.39 0.67
N LEU A 123 -10.27 -1.55 1.92
CA LEU A 123 -9.36 -1.69 3.05
C LEU A 123 -9.42 -3.11 3.62
N VAL A 124 -8.26 -3.69 3.90
CA VAL A 124 -8.15 -5.01 4.51
C VAL A 124 -7.10 -4.98 5.62
N VAL A 125 -7.48 -5.43 6.82
CA VAL A 125 -6.51 -5.73 7.86
C VAL A 125 -6.01 -7.16 7.66
N LEU A 126 -4.69 -7.31 7.51
CA LEU A 126 -4.00 -8.59 7.46
C LEU A 126 -3.21 -8.81 8.75
N ASN A 127 -3.06 -10.06 9.17
CA ASN A 127 -2.13 -10.42 10.23
C ASN A 127 -0.66 -10.36 9.73
N PRO A 128 0.37 -10.53 10.59
CA PRO A 128 1.78 -10.45 10.18
C PRO A 128 2.24 -11.56 9.21
N ALA A 129 1.38 -12.53 8.93
CA ALA A 129 1.57 -13.61 7.96
C ALA A 129 0.74 -13.40 6.68
N GLY A 130 0.21 -12.19 6.46
CA GLY A 130 -0.54 -11.83 5.26
C GLY A 130 -1.97 -12.37 5.19
N LYS A 131 -2.49 -12.98 6.27
CA LYS A 131 -3.86 -13.54 6.26
C LYS A 131 -4.90 -12.48 6.65
N PRO A 132 -6.04 -12.35 5.93
CA PRO A 132 -7.10 -11.41 6.27
C PRO A 132 -7.71 -11.65 7.65
N ILE A 133 -7.93 -10.56 8.40
CA ILE A 133 -8.64 -10.53 9.69
C ILE A 133 -10.04 -9.94 9.50
N VAL A 134 -10.14 -8.80 8.82
CA VAL A 134 -11.37 -8.04 8.57
C VAL A 134 -11.14 -7.12 7.36
N ASN A 135 -12.19 -6.80 6.61
CA ASN A 135 -12.14 -5.86 5.49
C ASN A 135 -13.24 -4.80 5.59
N SER A 136 -13.22 -3.84 4.66
CA SER A 136 -14.13 -2.70 4.61
C SER A 136 -15.54 -3.03 4.08
N PHE A 137 -15.87 -4.30 3.81
CA PHE A 137 -17.27 -4.67 3.54
C PHE A 137 -18.06 -4.76 4.84
N ARG A 138 -18.84 -3.71 5.14
CA ARG A 138 -19.82 -3.74 6.22
C ARG A 138 -21.06 -4.53 5.81
N PRO A 139 -21.77 -5.19 6.75
CA PRO A 139 -23.10 -5.71 6.49
C PRO A 139 -24.05 -4.61 5.98
N ASP A 140 -24.80 -4.93 4.94
CA ASP A 140 -25.82 -4.04 4.38
C ASP A 140 -26.97 -4.88 3.77
N PRO A 141 -28.07 -5.09 4.50
CA PRO A 141 -29.18 -5.90 4.01
C PRO A 141 -29.95 -5.26 2.84
N LYS A 142 -29.69 -3.97 2.53
CA LYS A 142 -30.31 -3.28 1.40
C LYS A 142 -29.47 -3.41 0.12
N SER A 143 -28.20 -3.79 0.24
CA SER A 143 -27.34 -4.07 -0.90
C SER A 143 -27.65 -5.43 -1.52
N LYS A 144 -27.35 -5.59 -2.80
CA LYS A 144 -27.57 -6.84 -3.55
C LYS A 144 -26.87 -8.05 -2.92
N ASP A 145 -25.66 -7.86 -2.40
CA ASP A 145 -24.81 -8.93 -1.89
C ASP A 145 -24.79 -9.00 -0.35
N GLY A 146 -25.70 -8.28 0.32
CA GLY A 146 -25.79 -8.23 1.78
C GLY A 146 -24.64 -7.45 2.46
N LYS A 147 -23.80 -6.76 1.69
CA LYS A 147 -22.64 -5.98 2.15
C LYS A 147 -22.37 -4.77 1.25
N ALA A 148 -21.77 -3.73 1.84
CA ALA A 148 -21.31 -2.53 1.14
C ALA A 148 -19.88 -2.19 1.57
N ASN A 149 -19.03 -1.78 0.63
CA ASN A 149 -17.70 -1.25 0.97
C ASN A 149 -17.87 0.14 1.62
N ILE A 150 -17.14 0.39 2.70
CA ILE A 150 -17.20 1.69 3.40
C ILE A 150 -16.32 2.78 2.79
N GLY A 151 -15.41 2.45 1.87
CA GLY A 151 -14.52 3.43 1.27
C GLY A 151 -13.73 4.22 2.33
N TYR A 152 -13.68 5.54 2.17
CA TYR A 152 -13.26 6.46 3.22
C TYR A 152 -14.43 6.68 4.19
N PRO A 153 -14.26 6.42 5.51
CA PRO A 153 -15.38 6.46 6.45
C PRO A 153 -15.83 7.90 6.73
N ALA A 154 -16.92 8.33 6.09
CA ALA A 154 -17.49 9.67 6.24
C ALA A 154 -18.93 9.65 6.78
N LEU A 155 -19.68 8.57 6.58
CA LEU A 155 -21.01 8.38 7.14
C LEU A 155 -20.96 7.69 8.52
N PRO A 156 -21.94 7.92 9.41
CA PRO A 156 -21.96 7.28 10.73
C PRO A 156 -21.80 5.75 10.68
N VAL A 157 -22.49 5.09 9.75
CA VAL A 157 -22.42 3.62 9.59
C VAL A 157 -21.06 3.14 9.05
N GLU A 158 -20.35 3.99 8.30
CA GLU A 158 -19.02 3.69 7.79
C GLU A 158 -17.98 3.86 8.88
N ILE A 159 -18.08 4.93 9.68
CA ILE A 159 -17.27 5.16 10.88
C ILE A 159 -17.44 3.98 11.84
N ASP A 160 -18.68 3.54 12.11
CA ASP A 160 -18.95 2.41 12.99
C ASP A 160 -18.27 1.12 12.53
N TRP A 161 -18.30 0.85 11.22
CA TRP A 161 -17.61 -0.31 10.68
C TRP A 161 -16.09 -0.16 10.71
N PHE A 162 -15.56 1.03 10.40
CA PHE A 162 -14.13 1.29 10.52
C PHE A 162 -13.65 1.08 11.97
N MET A 163 -14.42 1.55 12.96
CA MET A 163 -14.13 1.27 14.37
C MET A 163 -14.17 -0.23 14.69
N THR A 164 -15.09 -1.00 14.08
CA THR A 164 -15.10 -2.47 14.17
C THR A 164 -13.82 -3.08 13.57
N MET A 165 -13.35 -2.55 12.44
CA MET A 165 -12.09 -2.96 11.83
C MET A 165 -10.90 -2.70 12.77
N LEU A 166 -10.84 -1.52 13.40
CA LEU A 166 -9.79 -1.19 14.38
C LEU A 166 -9.84 -2.11 15.61
N HIS A 167 -11.03 -2.42 16.12
CA HIS A 167 -11.20 -3.34 17.25
C HIS A 167 -10.68 -4.76 16.94
N ARG A 168 -11.01 -5.29 15.75
CA ARG A 168 -10.57 -6.63 15.33
C ARG A 168 -9.11 -6.66 14.89
N GLY A 169 -8.66 -5.59 14.24
CA GLY A 169 -7.34 -5.45 13.65
C GLY A 169 -6.26 -5.02 14.63
N ALA A 170 -6.61 -4.34 15.72
CA ALA A 170 -5.70 -3.90 16.76
C ALA A 170 -6.37 -4.06 18.14
N PRO A 171 -6.52 -5.30 18.64
CA PRO A 171 -7.14 -5.53 19.95
C PRO A 171 -6.38 -4.85 21.10
N ALA A 172 -5.08 -4.59 20.92
CA ALA A 172 -4.23 -3.86 21.87
C ALA A 172 -4.44 -2.32 21.85
N MET A 173 -5.21 -1.78 20.89
CA MET A 173 -5.52 -0.36 20.85
C MET A 173 -6.27 0.05 22.12
N SER A 174 -5.84 1.12 22.78
CA SER A 174 -6.50 1.58 24.00
C SER A 174 -7.91 2.11 23.70
N ALA A 175 -8.80 2.10 24.69
CA ALA A 175 -10.12 2.72 24.55
C ALA A 175 -10.01 4.23 24.28
N ALA A 176 -9.02 4.89 24.88
CA ALA A 176 -8.77 6.32 24.68
C ALA A 176 -8.32 6.63 23.25
N ASP A 177 -7.43 5.81 22.69
CA ASP A 177 -6.99 5.97 21.29
C ASP A 177 -8.14 5.73 20.30
N ARG A 178 -8.94 4.67 20.52
CA ARG A 178 -10.15 4.44 19.69
C ARG A 178 -11.12 5.60 19.76
N ALA A 179 -11.34 6.17 20.95
CA ALA A 179 -12.20 7.34 21.11
C ALA A 179 -11.66 8.54 20.33
N LYS A 180 -10.35 8.81 20.38
CA LYS A 180 -9.72 9.88 19.58
C LYS A 180 -9.91 9.67 18.08
N VAL A 181 -9.71 8.44 17.59
CA VAL A 181 -9.93 8.13 16.17
C VAL A 181 -11.38 8.39 15.77
N ARG A 182 -12.36 7.89 16.53
CA ARG A 182 -13.78 8.14 16.27
C ARG A 182 -14.12 9.62 16.29
N THR A 183 -13.70 10.35 17.33
CA THR A 183 -13.99 11.79 17.45
C THR A 183 -13.39 12.59 16.30
N TRP A 184 -12.19 12.26 15.84
CA TRP A 184 -11.59 12.90 14.68
C TRP A 184 -12.41 12.62 13.42
N LEU A 185 -12.80 11.36 13.16
CA LEU A 185 -13.61 10.99 12.00
C LEU A 185 -14.96 11.69 11.99
N GLU A 186 -15.63 11.77 13.14
CA GLU A 186 -16.91 12.47 13.27
C GLU A 186 -16.78 14.00 13.10
N ALA A 187 -15.63 14.57 13.44
CA ALA A 187 -15.34 15.98 13.19
C ALA A 187 -15.07 16.23 11.70
N GLU A 188 -14.25 15.39 11.06
CA GLU A 188 -13.91 15.51 9.65
C GLU A 188 -15.13 15.23 8.74
N ALA A 189 -15.98 14.26 9.09
CA ALA A 189 -17.23 14.02 8.37
C ALA A 189 -18.10 15.28 8.23
N LYS A 190 -18.11 16.16 9.23
CA LYS A 190 -18.89 17.41 9.21
C LYS A 190 -18.30 18.44 8.24
N THR A 191 -16.98 18.46 8.04
CA THR A 191 -16.33 19.38 7.09
C THR A 191 -16.69 19.01 5.65
N LEU A 192 -16.84 17.71 5.37
CA LEU A 192 -17.22 17.18 4.06
C LEU A 192 -18.69 17.45 3.70
N THR A 193 -19.60 17.51 4.69
CA THR A 193 -21.03 17.80 4.44
C THR A 193 -21.34 19.29 4.18
N HIS A 194 -20.36 20.17 4.40
CA HIS A 194 -20.51 21.62 4.23
C HIS A 194 -19.66 22.18 3.07
N SER A 195 -19.05 21.31 2.26
CA SER A 195 -18.27 21.63 1.06
C SER A 195 -19.11 21.36 -0.19
#